data_AF-A0AAE4YLQ1-F1
#
_entry.id   AF-A0AAE4YLQ1-F1
#
_cell.length_a   1.000
_cell.length_b   1.000
_cell.length_c   1.000
_cell.angle_alpha   90.00
_cell.angle_beta   90.00
_cell.angle_gamma   90.00
#
_symmetry.space_group_name_H-M   'P 1'
#
loop_
_entity.id
_entity.type
_entity.pdbx_description
1 polymer ?
#
loop_
_entity_poly.entity_id
_entity_poly.type
_entity_poly.pdbx_seq_one_letter_code
_entity_poly.pdbx_strand_id
1 'polypeptide(L)'
;MEWFYKFPHMDDDALRNLKKAIDDGFRTFTRTYGDAIESLFSPLQHFLIAADRFMTQTPWPIITAIILVIAWFGSRSPKIVFGCLVTLLLIGYFDMWDDTMRTVSMIFVCTVLSIAIGIPMGILMARSDRLQRVINPILDVMQTMPSFVYLIPVVMLLGIGKVPGLIAVVIYAIPPMIRLTDLGIRLVDKDVLEAADAFGTSSAQKLFKVQLPLALPTIMAGINQTIMMALAMVVVASMIGVQGLGQPVLKAIANQYFTLGIFNGLAIVGIAIIFDRVSQAYGKRLQKHREIVHG
;
A
#
# COMPACT_ATOMS: atom_id res chain seq x y z
N MET A 1 49.46 9.60 -14.36
CA MET A 1 48.71 10.65 -13.64
C MET A 1 47.20 10.62 -13.90
N GLU A 2 46.70 10.00 -14.97
CA GLU A 2 45.24 9.95 -15.25
C GLU A 2 44.42 9.25 -14.16
N TRP A 3 44.95 8.26 -13.45
CA TRP A 3 44.23 7.53 -12.39
C TRP A 3 43.75 8.41 -11.23
N PHE A 4 44.45 9.52 -10.93
CA PHE A 4 44.01 10.48 -9.91
C PHE A 4 42.85 11.38 -10.38
N TYR A 5 42.62 11.46 -11.69
CA TYR A 5 41.62 12.34 -12.30
C TYR A 5 40.52 11.59 -13.04
N LYS A 6 40.69 10.28 -13.31
CA LYS A 6 39.70 9.39 -13.92
C LYS A 6 39.54 8.14 -13.07
N PHE A 7 38.34 7.97 -12.54
CA PHE A 7 37.98 6.77 -11.81
C PHE A 7 38.09 5.54 -12.73
N PRO A 8 38.71 4.43 -12.28
CA PRO A 8 38.79 3.23 -13.09
C PRO A 8 37.39 2.71 -13.39
N HIS A 9 37.07 2.53 -14.68
CA HIS A 9 35.82 1.97 -15.15
C HIS A 9 36.05 0.58 -15.75
N MET A 10 34.98 -0.22 -15.75
CA MET A 10 34.99 -1.53 -16.37
C MET A 10 35.24 -1.39 -17.87
N ASP A 11 36.05 -2.30 -18.43
CA ASP A 11 36.30 -2.36 -19.86
C ASP A 11 34.99 -2.43 -20.66
N ASP A 12 34.93 -1.71 -21.78
CA ASP A 12 33.69 -1.53 -22.55
C ASP A 12 33.13 -2.86 -23.08
N ASP A 13 33.99 -3.80 -23.48
CA ASP A 13 33.56 -5.12 -23.95
C ASP A 13 33.04 -5.97 -22.79
N ALA A 14 33.71 -5.92 -21.63
CA ALA A 14 33.27 -6.59 -20.42
C ALA A 14 31.90 -6.04 -19.94
N LEU A 15 31.71 -4.71 -19.96
CA LEU A 15 30.46 -4.06 -19.63
C LEU A 15 29.34 -4.43 -20.62
N ARG A 16 29.64 -4.48 -21.92
CA ARG A 16 28.68 -4.89 -22.95
C ARG A 16 28.24 -6.34 -22.77
N ASN A 17 29.18 -7.24 -22.50
CA ASN A 17 28.88 -8.66 -22.30
C ASN A 17 28.04 -8.88 -21.03
N LEU A 18 28.33 -8.16 -19.96
CA LEU A 18 27.52 -8.18 -18.74
C LEU A 18 26.08 -7.72 -19.00
N LYS A 19 25.90 -6.60 -19.71
CA LYS A 19 24.56 -6.09 -20.08
C LYS A 19 23.77 -7.12 -20.90
N LYS A 20 24.40 -7.70 -21.94
CA LYS A 20 23.77 -8.76 -22.75
C LYS A 20 23.37 -9.96 -21.92
N ALA A 21 24.25 -10.44 -21.02
CA ALA A 21 23.94 -11.58 -20.16
C ALA A 21 22.74 -11.32 -19.26
N ILE A 22 22.64 -10.12 -18.68
CA ILE A 22 21.50 -9.72 -17.84
C ILE A 22 20.22 -9.62 -18.67
N ASP A 23 20.27 -8.92 -19.80
CA ASP A 23 19.10 -8.68 -20.65
C ASP A 23 18.57 -9.98 -21.27
N ASP A 24 19.46 -10.83 -21.80
CA ASP A 24 19.10 -12.12 -22.39
C ASP A 24 18.63 -13.11 -21.33
N GLY A 25 19.26 -13.12 -20.14
CA GLY A 25 18.81 -13.90 -19.00
C GLY A 25 17.39 -13.52 -18.58
N PHE A 26 17.11 -12.22 -18.46
CA PHE A 26 15.79 -11.72 -18.09
C PHE A 26 14.73 -12.01 -19.17
N ARG A 27 15.08 -11.84 -20.45
CA ARG A 27 14.20 -12.19 -21.58
C ARG A 27 13.88 -13.68 -21.60
N THR A 28 14.88 -14.53 -21.37
CA THR A 28 14.70 -15.98 -21.31
C THR A 28 13.80 -16.35 -20.14
N PHE A 29 14.02 -15.77 -18.96
CA PHE A 29 13.15 -15.97 -17.80
C PHE A 29 11.69 -15.56 -18.11
N THR A 30 11.49 -14.38 -18.70
CA THR A 30 10.16 -13.87 -19.06
C THR A 30 9.47 -14.79 -20.09
N ARG A 31 10.20 -15.29 -21.09
CA ARG A 31 9.64 -16.21 -22.10
C ARG A 31 9.29 -17.58 -21.51
N THR A 32 10.07 -18.06 -20.56
CA THR A 32 9.87 -19.39 -19.96
C THR A 32 8.77 -19.39 -18.90
N TYR A 33 8.68 -18.33 -18.09
CA TYR A 33 7.80 -18.28 -16.91
C TYR A 33 6.69 -17.23 -17.01
N GLY A 34 6.65 -16.41 -18.06
CA GLY A 34 5.68 -15.30 -18.24
C GLY A 34 4.24 -15.75 -18.05
N ASP A 35 3.81 -16.77 -18.79
CA ASP A 35 2.43 -17.29 -18.72
C ASP A 35 2.07 -17.83 -17.32
N ALA A 36 3.03 -18.48 -16.65
CA ALA A 36 2.85 -18.97 -15.29
C ALA A 36 2.72 -17.84 -14.28
N ILE A 37 3.50 -16.77 -14.44
CA ILE A 37 3.44 -15.58 -13.59
C ILE A 37 2.13 -14.82 -13.86
N GLU A 38 1.72 -14.65 -15.11
CA GLU A 38 0.47 -13.98 -15.47
C GLU A 38 -0.74 -14.74 -14.90
N SER A 39 -0.77 -16.06 -15.05
CA SER A 39 -1.84 -16.90 -14.48
C SER A 39 -1.88 -16.84 -12.94
N LEU A 40 -0.74 -16.74 -12.26
CA LEU A 40 -0.65 -16.54 -10.81
C LEU A 40 -1.32 -15.22 -10.37
N PHE A 41 -1.14 -14.14 -11.14
CA PHE A 41 -1.73 -12.84 -10.84
C PHE A 41 -3.14 -12.63 -11.41
N SER A 42 -3.66 -13.56 -12.21
CA SER A 42 -5.01 -13.48 -12.77
C SER A 42 -6.13 -13.35 -11.74
N PRO A 43 -6.13 -14.03 -10.56
CA PRO A 43 -7.19 -13.86 -9.56
C PRO A 43 -7.16 -12.45 -8.96
N LEU A 44 -5.96 -11.90 -8.79
CA LEU A 44 -5.76 -10.54 -8.30
C LEU A 44 -6.25 -9.52 -9.33
N GLN A 45 -5.99 -9.74 -10.62
CA GLN A 45 -6.54 -8.91 -11.69
C GLN A 45 -8.06 -8.92 -11.68
N HIS A 46 -8.69 -10.09 -11.55
CA HIS A 46 -10.14 -10.20 -11.47
C HIS A 46 -10.70 -9.47 -10.25
N PHE A 47 -10.06 -9.61 -9.08
CA PHE A 47 -10.47 -8.89 -7.88
C PHE A 47 -10.36 -7.38 -8.04
N LEU A 48 -9.27 -6.89 -8.63
CA LEU A 48 -9.09 -5.46 -8.91
C LEU A 48 -10.13 -4.93 -9.89
N ILE A 49 -10.38 -5.65 -10.98
CA ILE A 49 -11.40 -5.27 -11.97
C ILE A 49 -12.80 -5.32 -11.35
N ALA A 50 -13.09 -6.30 -10.49
CA ALA A 50 -14.36 -6.39 -9.79
C ALA A 50 -14.57 -5.20 -8.84
N ALA A 51 -13.54 -4.82 -8.06
CA ALA A 51 -13.59 -3.66 -7.18
C ALA A 51 -13.75 -2.34 -7.96
N ASP A 52 -13.05 -2.20 -9.09
CA ASP A 52 -13.15 -1.06 -10.01
C ASP A 52 -14.55 -0.94 -10.61
N ARG A 53 -15.10 -2.03 -11.16
CA ARG A 53 -16.47 -2.08 -11.70
C ARG A 53 -17.51 -1.81 -10.63
N PHE A 54 -17.36 -2.39 -9.45
CA PHE A 54 -18.30 -2.16 -8.34
C PHE A 54 -18.38 -0.68 -7.99
N MET A 55 -17.25 0.03 -7.93
CA MET A 55 -17.24 1.46 -7.58
C MET A 55 -17.70 2.37 -8.71
N THR A 56 -17.48 2.00 -9.98
CA THR A 56 -17.79 2.86 -11.14
C THR A 56 -19.16 2.59 -11.77
N GLN A 57 -19.64 1.34 -11.74
CA GLN A 57 -20.92 0.96 -12.36
C GLN A 57 -22.10 1.05 -11.39
N THR A 58 -21.84 1.12 -10.08
CA THR A 58 -22.89 1.32 -9.07
C THR A 58 -23.28 2.81 -9.03
N PRO A 59 -24.59 3.14 -8.98
CA PRO A 59 -25.04 4.52 -8.85
C PRO A 59 -24.34 5.28 -7.72
N TRP A 60 -23.86 6.49 -8.02
CA TRP A 60 -23.09 7.33 -7.10
C TRP A 60 -23.75 7.54 -5.71
N PRO A 61 -25.09 7.62 -5.54
CA PRO A 61 -25.69 7.78 -4.21
C PRO A 61 -25.47 6.55 -3.33
N ILE A 62 -25.46 5.36 -3.93
CA ILE A 62 -25.26 4.10 -3.20
C ILE A 62 -23.81 4.00 -2.73
N ILE A 63 -22.85 4.28 -3.60
CA ILE A 63 -21.42 4.29 -3.23
C ILE A 63 -21.14 5.35 -2.17
N THR A 64 -21.71 6.55 -2.32
CA THR A 64 -21.60 7.60 -1.30
C THR A 64 -22.15 7.11 0.03
N ALA A 65 -23.35 6.53 0.06
CA ALA A 65 -23.94 5.98 1.26
C ALA A 65 -23.06 4.89 1.91
N ILE A 66 -22.50 3.98 1.12
CA ILE A 66 -21.57 2.94 1.60
C ILE A 66 -20.33 3.58 2.26
N ILE A 67 -19.69 4.54 1.59
CA ILE A 67 -18.51 5.23 2.15
C ILE A 67 -18.86 5.96 3.44
N LEU A 68 -20.02 6.64 3.51
CA LEU A 68 -20.46 7.34 4.71
C LEU A 68 -20.78 6.38 5.86
N VAL A 69 -21.38 5.23 5.57
CA VAL A 69 -21.63 4.19 6.57
C VAL A 69 -20.32 3.65 7.12
N ILE A 70 -19.34 3.34 6.26
CA ILE A 70 -18.00 2.91 6.67
C ILE A 70 -17.33 3.99 7.52
N ALA A 71 -17.36 5.25 7.06
CA ALA A 71 -16.80 6.39 7.78
C ALA A 71 -17.46 6.59 9.16
N TRP A 72 -18.77 6.37 9.27
CA TRP A 72 -19.51 6.43 10.53
C TRP A 72 -19.10 5.29 11.47
N PHE A 73 -19.03 4.05 10.99
CA PHE A 73 -18.63 2.92 11.82
C PHE A 73 -17.18 3.03 12.30
N GLY A 74 -16.29 3.51 11.44
CA GLY A 74 -14.88 3.77 11.75
C GLY A 74 -14.72 4.90 12.78
N SER A 75 -15.26 6.08 12.46
CA SER A 75 -15.00 7.29 13.24
C SER A 75 -15.98 7.55 14.39
N ARG A 76 -17.24 7.12 14.27
CA ARG A 76 -18.39 7.52 15.12
C ARG A 76 -18.48 9.05 15.33
N SER A 77 -18.01 9.82 14.36
CA SER A 77 -17.95 11.27 14.43
C SER A 77 -18.77 11.89 13.28
N PRO A 78 -19.87 12.61 13.58
CA PRO A 78 -20.68 13.23 12.54
C PRO A 78 -19.90 14.28 11.74
N LYS A 79 -18.90 14.93 12.34
CA LYS A 79 -18.02 15.90 11.66
C LYS A 79 -17.20 15.25 10.54
N ILE A 80 -16.67 14.05 10.79
CA ILE A 80 -15.87 13.31 9.79
C ILE A 80 -16.79 12.84 8.66
N VAL A 81 -17.97 12.30 8.99
CA VAL A 81 -18.94 11.85 7.98
C VAL A 81 -19.42 13.02 7.12
N PHE A 82 -19.74 14.16 7.72
CA PHE A 82 -20.10 15.37 6.98
C PHE A 82 -18.96 15.84 6.05
N GLY A 83 -17.72 15.87 6.56
CA GLY A 83 -16.55 16.18 5.73
C GLY A 83 -16.37 15.21 4.55
N CYS A 84 -16.62 13.91 4.76
CA CYS A 84 -16.59 12.91 3.70
C CYS A 84 -17.67 13.20 2.65
N LEU A 85 -18.91 13.46 3.07
CA LEU A 85 -20.02 13.76 2.16
C LEU A 85 -19.71 14.98 1.30
N VAL A 86 -19.31 16.09 1.93
CA VAL A 86 -18.97 17.33 1.21
C VAL A 86 -17.86 17.09 0.20
N THR A 87 -16.79 16.40 0.60
CA THR A 87 -15.66 16.10 -0.29
C THR A 87 -16.09 15.25 -1.49
N LEU A 88 -16.87 14.19 -1.27
CA LEU A 88 -17.36 13.32 -2.34
C LEU A 88 -18.31 14.06 -3.29
N LEU A 89 -19.19 14.90 -2.77
CA LEU A 89 -20.10 15.72 -3.59
C LEU A 89 -19.32 16.74 -4.43
N LEU A 90 -18.28 17.37 -3.88
CA LEU A 90 -17.42 18.29 -4.64
C LEU A 90 -16.68 17.54 -5.76
N ILE A 91 -16.10 16.38 -5.47
CA ILE A 91 -15.44 15.53 -6.48
C ILE A 91 -16.42 15.17 -7.62
N GLY A 92 -17.64 14.75 -7.26
CA GLY A 92 -18.69 14.44 -8.24
C GLY A 92 -19.10 15.67 -9.06
N TYR A 93 -19.23 16.82 -8.42
CA TYR A 93 -19.60 18.08 -9.07
C TYR A 93 -18.57 18.53 -10.12
N PHE A 94 -17.28 18.27 -9.88
CA PHE A 94 -16.20 18.60 -10.82
C PHE A 94 -15.92 17.51 -11.88
N ASP A 95 -16.84 16.55 -12.06
CA ASP A 95 -16.70 15.46 -13.04
C ASP A 95 -15.46 14.58 -12.83
N MET A 96 -15.09 14.36 -11.57
CA MET A 96 -13.90 13.60 -11.17
C MET A 96 -14.26 12.25 -10.53
N TRP A 97 -15.53 11.89 -10.59
CA TRP A 97 -16.09 10.75 -9.85
C TRP A 97 -15.44 9.43 -10.27
N ASP A 98 -15.44 9.12 -11.56
CA ASP A 98 -14.94 7.83 -12.05
C ASP A 98 -13.46 7.65 -11.75
N ASP A 99 -12.64 8.68 -12.01
CA ASP A 99 -11.20 8.63 -11.73
C ASP A 99 -10.92 8.48 -10.24
N THR A 100 -11.72 9.12 -9.40
CA THR A 100 -11.66 8.96 -7.94
C THR A 100 -12.00 7.55 -7.52
N MET A 101 -13.09 6.99 -8.04
CA MET A 101 -13.56 5.65 -7.70
C MET A 101 -12.55 4.57 -8.12
N ARG A 102 -11.93 4.72 -9.30
CA ARG A 102 -10.83 3.84 -9.75
C ARG A 102 -9.63 3.89 -8.80
N THR A 103 -9.23 5.11 -8.38
CA THR A 103 -8.15 5.29 -7.41
C THR A 103 -8.49 4.66 -6.06
N VAL A 104 -9.70 4.87 -5.55
CA VAL A 104 -10.18 4.26 -4.29
C VAL A 104 -10.18 2.73 -4.39
N SER A 105 -10.66 2.15 -5.49
CA SER A 105 -10.62 0.70 -5.72
C SER A 105 -9.20 0.15 -5.70
N MET A 106 -8.27 0.83 -6.37
CA MET A 106 -6.86 0.42 -6.39
C MET A 106 -6.25 0.45 -4.98
N ILE A 107 -6.45 1.54 -4.23
CA ILE A 107 -5.95 1.68 -2.86
C ILE A 107 -6.56 0.61 -1.95
N PHE A 108 -7.85 0.34 -2.08
CA PHE A 108 -8.52 -0.71 -1.33
C PHE A 108 -7.86 -2.07 -1.54
N VAL A 109 -7.67 -2.48 -2.80
CA VAL A 109 -7.05 -3.76 -3.11
C VAL A 109 -5.60 -3.81 -2.66
N CYS A 110 -4.81 -2.75 -2.88
CA CYS A 110 -3.43 -2.67 -2.41
C CYS A 110 -3.37 -2.82 -0.88
N THR A 111 -4.24 -2.13 -0.15
CA THR A 111 -4.29 -2.17 1.31
C THR A 111 -4.67 -3.56 1.81
N VAL A 112 -5.68 -4.21 1.20
CA VAL A 112 -6.07 -5.58 1.54
C VAL A 112 -4.91 -6.55 1.35
N LEU A 113 -4.19 -6.47 0.23
CA LEU A 113 -3.01 -7.30 -0.01
C LEU A 113 -1.86 -7.02 0.96
N SER A 114 -1.55 -5.74 1.18
CA SER A 114 -0.51 -5.34 2.13
C SER A 114 -0.82 -5.79 3.55
N ILE A 115 -2.10 -5.82 3.96
CA ILE A 115 -2.53 -6.39 5.24
C ILE A 115 -2.36 -7.91 5.23
N ALA A 116 -2.87 -8.59 4.19
CA ALA A 116 -2.86 -10.04 4.07
C ALA A 116 -1.45 -10.62 4.06
N ILE A 117 -0.47 -9.92 3.49
CA ILE A 117 0.93 -10.33 3.43
C ILE A 117 1.72 -9.71 4.61
N GLY A 118 1.49 -8.44 4.90
CA GLY A 118 2.30 -7.66 5.84
C GLY A 118 2.09 -8.03 7.29
N ILE A 119 0.86 -8.34 7.71
CA ILE A 119 0.61 -8.80 9.09
C ILE A 119 1.30 -10.15 9.35
N PRO A 120 1.11 -11.21 8.53
CA PRO A 120 1.82 -12.47 8.75
C PRO A 120 3.34 -12.32 8.75
N MET A 121 3.89 -11.55 7.80
CA MET A 121 5.33 -11.29 7.74
C MET A 121 5.83 -10.54 8.98
N GLY A 122 5.08 -9.56 9.46
CA GLY A 122 5.39 -8.85 10.71
C GLY A 122 5.32 -9.74 11.95
N ILE A 123 4.33 -10.64 12.04
CA ILE A 123 4.23 -11.64 13.11
C ILE A 123 5.43 -12.60 13.10
N LEU A 124 5.82 -13.08 11.92
CA LEU A 124 6.99 -13.95 11.77
C LEU A 124 8.27 -13.22 12.21
N MET A 125 8.41 -11.96 11.80
CA MET A 125 9.54 -11.10 12.17
C MET A 125 9.60 -10.84 13.68
N ALA A 126 8.45 -10.68 14.33
CA ALA A 126 8.34 -10.46 15.78
C ALA A 126 8.83 -11.65 16.60
N ARG A 127 8.76 -12.86 16.05
CA ARG A 127 9.15 -14.11 16.72
C ARG A 127 10.65 -14.43 16.60
N SER A 128 11.39 -13.76 15.71
CA SER A 128 12.79 -14.11 15.45
C SER A 128 13.64 -12.89 15.11
N ASP A 129 14.60 -12.57 15.98
CA ASP A 129 15.60 -11.51 15.78
C ASP A 129 16.53 -11.79 14.59
N ARG A 130 16.69 -13.06 14.22
CA ARG A 130 17.42 -13.43 13.00
C ARG A 130 16.63 -13.05 11.76
N LEU A 131 15.33 -13.36 11.75
CA LEU A 131 14.46 -13.05 10.62
C LEU A 131 14.33 -11.53 10.44
N GLN A 132 14.19 -10.78 11.53
CA GLN A 132 14.18 -9.33 11.51
C GLN A 132 15.44 -8.72 10.89
N ARG A 133 16.62 -9.21 11.27
CA ARG A 133 17.90 -8.74 10.70
C ARG A 133 18.04 -9.01 9.20
N VAL A 134 17.41 -10.08 8.70
CA VAL A 134 17.45 -10.43 7.26
C VAL A 134 16.39 -9.67 6.46
N ILE A 135 15.19 -9.49 7.02
CA ILE A 135 14.08 -8.84 6.34
C ILE A 135 14.24 -7.32 6.30
N ASN A 136 14.76 -6.68 7.37
CA ASN A 136 14.87 -5.22 7.45
C ASN A 136 15.60 -4.58 6.26
N PRO A 137 16.78 -5.09 5.82
CA PRO A 137 17.44 -4.57 4.62
C PRO A 137 16.60 -4.67 3.34
N ILE A 138 15.80 -5.73 3.20
CA ILE A 138 14.88 -5.88 2.06
C ILE A 138 13.80 -4.80 2.12
N LEU A 139 13.22 -4.57 3.31
CA LEU A 139 12.23 -3.51 3.53
C LEU A 139 12.81 -2.10 3.34
N ASP A 140 14.10 -1.90 3.64
CA ASP A 140 14.81 -0.66 3.37
C ASP A 140 14.93 -0.48 1.85
N VAL A 141 15.45 -1.49 1.14
CA VAL A 141 15.55 -1.47 -0.32
C VAL A 141 14.19 -1.19 -0.96
N MET A 142 13.09 -1.77 -0.47
CA MET A 142 11.73 -1.55 -0.99
C MET A 142 11.19 -0.13 -0.79
N GLN A 143 11.71 0.63 0.18
CA GLN A 143 11.29 2.02 0.44
C GLN A 143 12.24 3.07 -0.14
N THR A 144 13.53 2.75 -0.23
CA THR A 144 14.56 3.71 -0.62
C THR A 144 14.89 3.68 -2.11
N MET A 145 14.69 2.53 -2.78
CA MET A 145 14.88 2.50 -4.23
C MET A 145 13.74 3.27 -4.91
N PRO A 146 14.02 4.06 -5.96
CA PRO A 146 12.98 4.83 -6.63
C PRO A 146 11.93 3.91 -7.25
N SER A 147 10.68 4.30 -7.16
CA SER A 147 9.53 3.52 -7.63
C SER A 147 9.64 3.07 -9.11
N PHE A 148 10.21 3.92 -9.97
CA PHE A 148 10.46 3.59 -11.38
C PHE A 148 11.40 2.40 -11.59
N VAL A 149 12.34 2.17 -10.68
CA VAL A 149 13.31 1.08 -10.82
C VAL A 149 12.60 -0.27 -10.66
N TYR A 150 11.69 -0.42 -9.69
CA TYR A 150 10.91 -1.66 -9.55
C TYR A 150 9.90 -1.86 -10.69
N LEU A 151 9.43 -0.77 -11.31
CA LEU A 151 8.47 -0.86 -12.41
C LEU A 151 9.06 -1.53 -13.65
N ILE A 152 10.35 -1.34 -13.93
CA ILE A 152 11.02 -1.92 -15.12
C ILE A 152 10.82 -3.44 -15.20
N PRO A 153 11.29 -4.26 -14.22
CA PRO A 153 11.12 -5.70 -14.33
C PRO A 153 9.65 -6.14 -14.29
N VAL A 154 8.80 -5.46 -13.51
CA VAL A 154 7.38 -5.84 -13.41
C VAL A 154 6.64 -5.60 -14.73
N VAL A 155 6.87 -4.45 -15.37
CA VAL A 155 6.26 -4.11 -16.67
C VAL A 155 6.83 -4.97 -17.79
N MET A 156 8.12 -5.32 -17.75
CA MET A 156 8.68 -6.23 -18.74
C MET A 156 8.13 -7.66 -18.61
N LEU A 157 7.78 -8.10 -17.40
CA LEU A 157 7.19 -9.42 -17.14
C LEU A 157 5.70 -9.50 -17.46
N LEU A 158 4.93 -8.50 -17.04
CA LEU A 158 3.46 -8.52 -17.04
C LEU A 158 2.83 -7.54 -18.05
N GLY A 159 3.66 -6.82 -18.81
CA GLY A 159 3.21 -5.76 -19.69
C GLY A 159 2.78 -4.50 -18.94
N ILE A 160 2.14 -3.58 -19.67
CA ILE A 160 1.56 -2.35 -19.12
C ILE A 160 0.13 -2.63 -18.70
N GLY A 161 -0.26 -2.19 -17.50
CA GLY A 161 -1.64 -2.35 -17.04
C GLY A 161 -1.86 -2.15 -15.55
N LYS A 162 -3.09 -2.44 -15.11
CA LYS A 162 -3.53 -2.25 -13.72
C LYS A 162 -2.76 -3.13 -12.72
N VAL A 163 -2.40 -4.36 -13.09
CA VAL A 163 -1.70 -5.33 -12.22
C VAL A 163 -0.25 -4.92 -11.92
N PRO A 164 0.60 -4.60 -12.92
CA PRO A 164 1.95 -4.07 -12.65
C PRO A 164 1.96 -2.86 -11.71
N GLY A 165 1.05 -1.91 -11.94
CA GLY A 165 0.94 -0.73 -11.09
C GLY A 165 0.50 -1.06 -9.66
N LEU A 166 -0.43 -1.98 -9.50
CA LEU A 166 -0.83 -2.48 -8.19
C LEU A 166 0.35 -3.14 -7.47
N ILE A 167 1.13 -3.99 -8.16
CA ILE A 167 2.31 -4.65 -7.56
C ILE A 167 3.33 -3.61 -7.09
N ALA A 168 3.62 -2.60 -7.91
CA ALA A 168 4.55 -1.54 -7.54
C ALA A 168 4.06 -0.73 -6.32
N VAL A 169 2.76 -0.44 -6.26
CA VAL A 169 2.15 0.23 -5.10
C VAL A 169 2.26 -0.64 -3.85
N VAL A 170 1.98 -1.95 -3.95
CA VAL A 170 2.09 -2.88 -2.82
C VAL A 170 3.53 -3.01 -2.33
N ILE A 171 4.51 -3.14 -3.24
CA ILE A 171 5.94 -3.20 -2.89
C ILE A 171 6.34 -1.96 -2.08
N TYR A 172 5.89 -0.78 -2.51
CA TYR A 172 6.20 0.47 -1.83
C TYR A 172 5.47 0.63 -0.49
N ALA A 173 4.21 0.17 -0.39
CA ALA A 173 3.34 0.44 0.75
C ALA A 173 3.33 -0.66 1.84
N ILE A 174 3.80 -1.87 1.54
CA ILE A 174 3.84 -2.99 2.51
C ILE A 174 4.86 -2.82 3.66
N PRO A 175 6.02 -2.16 3.51
CA PRO A 175 7.02 -2.09 4.57
C PRO A 175 6.55 -1.50 5.91
N PRO A 176 5.80 -0.37 5.97
CA PRO A 176 5.26 0.11 7.25
C PRO A 176 4.31 -0.90 7.90
N MET A 177 3.51 -1.65 7.13
CA MET A 177 2.63 -2.68 7.67
C MET A 177 3.41 -3.78 8.39
N ILE A 178 4.51 -4.26 7.77
CA ILE A 178 5.37 -5.29 8.34
C ILE A 178 6.06 -4.78 9.60
N ARG A 179 6.67 -3.58 9.53
CA ARG A 179 7.44 -2.99 10.64
C ARG A 179 6.57 -2.67 11.85
N LEU A 180 5.40 -2.06 11.63
CA LEU A 180 4.53 -1.67 12.73
C LEU A 180 3.81 -2.88 13.34
N THR A 181 3.61 -3.95 12.59
CA THR A 181 3.16 -5.23 13.16
C THR A 181 4.25 -5.88 14.02
N ASP A 182 5.49 -5.95 13.53
CA ASP A 182 6.64 -6.48 14.29
C ASP A 182 6.86 -5.69 15.59
N LEU A 183 6.91 -4.35 15.49
CA LEU A 183 7.05 -3.46 16.62
C LEU A 183 5.89 -3.63 17.62
N GLY A 184 4.65 -3.65 17.13
CA GLY A 184 3.47 -3.78 17.97
C GLY A 184 3.47 -5.04 18.82
N ILE A 185 3.93 -6.17 18.27
CA ILE A 185 3.98 -7.46 18.98
C ILE A 185 5.14 -7.50 19.97
N ARG A 186 6.30 -6.91 19.61
CA ARG A 186 7.49 -6.88 20.48
C ARG A 186 7.37 -5.93 21.65
N LEU A 187 6.59 -4.85 21.52
CA LEU A 187 6.35 -3.86 22.56
C LEU A 187 5.25 -4.27 23.56
N VAL A 188 4.67 -5.46 23.42
CA VAL A 188 3.73 -5.99 24.42
C VAL A 188 4.47 -6.21 25.73
N ASP A 189 3.89 -5.71 26.82
CA ASP A 189 4.47 -5.77 28.16
C ASP A 189 4.83 -7.21 28.58
N LYS A 190 6.04 -7.40 29.10
CA LYS A 190 6.54 -8.69 29.54
C LYS A 190 5.72 -9.25 30.70
N ASP A 191 5.28 -8.40 31.62
CA ASP A 191 4.51 -8.83 32.80
C ASP A 191 3.18 -9.47 32.37
N VAL A 192 2.55 -8.93 31.33
CA VAL A 192 1.32 -9.48 30.74
C VAL A 192 1.59 -10.81 30.03
N LEU A 193 2.75 -10.97 29.41
CA LEU A 193 3.14 -12.23 28.75
C LEU A 193 3.48 -13.32 29.78
N GLU A 194 4.17 -12.97 30.87
CA GLU A 194 4.48 -13.88 31.97
C GLU A 194 3.21 -14.32 32.72
N ALA A 195 2.26 -13.41 32.93
CA ALA A 195 0.94 -13.76 33.45
C ALA A 195 0.22 -14.75 32.53
N ALA A 196 0.21 -14.50 31.21
CA ALA A 196 -0.38 -15.43 30.25
C ALA A 196 0.29 -16.81 30.25
N ASP A 197 1.61 -16.87 30.48
CA ASP A 197 2.35 -18.14 30.66
C ASP A 197 1.97 -18.86 31.95
N ALA A 198 1.79 -18.14 33.06
CA ALA A 198 1.36 -18.69 34.34
C ALA A 198 -0.04 -19.34 34.26
N PHE A 199 -0.92 -18.82 33.41
CA PHE A 199 -2.23 -19.43 33.10
C PHE A 199 -2.17 -20.58 32.09
N GLY A 200 -0.97 -21.00 31.65
CA GLY A 200 -0.78 -22.17 30.78
C GLY A 200 -1.18 -21.94 29.32
N THR A 201 -1.14 -20.69 28.83
CA THR A 201 -1.53 -20.40 27.44
C THR A 201 -0.49 -20.93 26.44
N SER A 202 -0.96 -21.58 25.36
CA SER A 202 -0.06 -22.00 24.27
C SER A 202 0.45 -20.79 23.47
N SER A 203 1.55 -20.93 22.74
CA SER A 203 2.11 -19.83 21.92
C SER A 203 1.12 -19.25 20.89
N ALA A 204 0.22 -20.08 20.37
CA ALA A 204 -0.86 -19.62 19.49
C ALA A 204 -1.92 -18.85 20.27
N GLN A 205 -2.34 -19.34 21.44
CA GLN A 205 -3.29 -18.63 22.30
C GLN A 205 -2.73 -17.30 22.77
N LYS A 206 -1.45 -17.26 23.19
CA LYS A 206 -0.76 -16.03 23.57
C LYS A 206 -0.72 -15.03 22.41
N LEU A 207 -0.41 -15.48 21.19
CA LEU A 207 -0.43 -14.59 20.02
C LEU A 207 -1.82 -14.00 19.77
N PHE A 208 -2.84 -14.84 19.62
CA PHE A 208 -4.17 -14.40 19.18
C PHE A 208 -5.01 -13.74 20.27
N LYS A 209 -4.83 -14.13 21.53
CA LYS A 209 -5.64 -13.63 22.66
C LYS A 209 -4.96 -12.54 23.47
N VAL A 210 -3.64 -12.41 23.40
CA VAL A 210 -2.88 -11.43 24.19
C VAL A 210 -2.12 -10.47 23.27
N GLN A 211 -1.16 -10.96 22.49
CA GLN A 211 -0.26 -10.09 21.72
C GLN A 211 -0.99 -9.30 20.63
N LEU A 212 -1.79 -9.94 19.77
CA LEU A 212 -2.47 -9.27 18.67
C LEU A 212 -3.47 -8.20 19.17
N PRO A 213 -4.35 -8.47 20.16
CA PRO A 213 -5.19 -7.44 20.76
C PRO A 213 -4.41 -6.25 21.36
N LEU A 214 -3.25 -6.51 21.98
CA LEU A 214 -2.43 -5.46 22.57
C LEU A 214 -1.61 -4.69 21.53
N ALA A 215 -1.25 -5.33 20.41
CA ALA A 215 -0.53 -4.74 19.28
C ALA A 215 -1.43 -3.99 18.29
N LEU A 216 -2.74 -4.20 18.37
CA LEU A 216 -3.74 -3.69 17.42
C LEU A 216 -3.65 -2.18 17.12
N PRO A 217 -3.40 -1.29 18.10
CA PRO A 217 -3.21 0.14 17.82
C PRO A 217 -2.01 0.42 16.90
N THR A 218 -0.88 -0.25 17.12
CA THR A 218 0.33 -0.12 16.30
C THR A 218 0.12 -0.73 14.92
N ILE A 219 -0.56 -1.88 14.83
CA ILE A 219 -0.98 -2.49 13.56
C ILE A 219 -1.88 -1.53 12.77
N MET A 220 -2.83 -0.86 13.44
CA MET A 220 -3.70 0.15 12.82
C MET A 220 -2.94 1.39 12.33
N ALA A 221 -1.90 1.81 13.04
CA ALA A 221 -0.97 2.83 12.52
C ALA A 221 -0.25 2.33 11.25
N GLY A 222 0.11 1.05 11.21
CA GLY A 222 0.64 0.38 10.02
C GLY A 222 -0.30 0.45 8.83
N ILE A 223 -1.57 0.11 9.04
CA ILE A 223 -2.62 0.19 8.01
C ILE A 223 -2.74 1.63 7.49
N ASN A 224 -2.80 2.63 8.39
CA ASN A 224 -2.89 4.03 7.96
C ASN A 224 -1.70 4.44 7.09
N GLN A 225 -0.48 4.05 7.47
CA GLN A 225 0.72 4.38 6.71
C GLN A 225 0.77 3.67 5.35
N THR A 226 0.32 2.41 5.28
CA THR A 226 0.17 1.70 4.02
C THR A 226 -0.81 2.41 3.09
N ILE A 227 -1.95 2.89 3.60
CA ILE A 227 -2.92 3.64 2.79
C ILE A 227 -2.30 4.95 2.30
N MET A 228 -1.60 5.69 3.17
CA MET A 228 -0.93 6.95 2.79
C MET A 228 0.16 6.74 1.74
N MET A 229 1.00 5.71 1.89
CA MET A 229 2.02 5.36 0.89
C MET A 229 1.41 4.91 -0.44
N ALA A 230 0.31 4.15 -0.38
CA ALA A 230 -0.41 3.74 -1.58
C ALA A 230 -0.99 4.95 -2.35
N LEU A 231 -1.56 5.92 -1.62
CA LEU A 231 -2.05 7.18 -2.18
C LEU A 231 -0.93 8.00 -2.84
N ALA A 232 0.23 8.10 -2.19
CA ALA A 232 1.39 8.83 -2.73
C ALA A 232 1.86 8.24 -4.07
N MET A 233 1.66 6.94 -4.28
CA MET A 233 2.07 6.23 -5.49
C MET A 233 1.05 6.28 -6.65
N VAL A 234 -0.12 6.89 -6.47
CA VAL A 234 -1.19 6.93 -7.50
C VAL A 234 -0.73 7.60 -8.80
N VAL A 235 0.02 8.71 -8.69
CA VAL A 235 0.53 9.44 -9.86
C VAL A 235 1.59 8.62 -10.59
N VAL A 236 2.50 7.98 -9.85
CA VAL A 236 3.54 7.12 -10.43
C VAL A 236 2.92 5.92 -11.13
N ALA A 237 1.97 5.25 -10.50
CA ALA A 237 1.24 4.13 -11.09
C ALA A 237 0.54 4.54 -12.39
N SER A 238 0.03 5.77 -12.48
CA SER A 238 -0.64 6.27 -13.69
C SER A 238 0.30 6.43 -14.90
N MET A 239 1.61 6.56 -14.68
CA MET A 239 2.61 6.66 -15.77
C MET A 239 2.74 5.35 -16.56
N ILE A 240 2.34 4.23 -15.98
CA ILE A 240 2.33 2.91 -16.63
C ILE A 240 0.91 2.46 -16.97
N GLY A 241 0.00 3.41 -17.25
CA GLY A 241 -1.32 3.12 -17.79
C GLY A 241 -2.38 2.71 -16.75
N VAL A 242 -2.12 2.84 -15.45
CA VAL A 242 -3.16 2.69 -14.43
C VAL A 242 -4.14 3.85 -14.53
N GLN A 243 -5.44 3.55 -14.56
CA GLN A 243 -6.52 4.55 -14.62
C GLN A 243 -6.87 5.10 -13.24
N GLY A 244 -7.33 6.34 -13.19
CA GLY A 244 -7.71 7.05 -11.97
C GLY A 244 -7.16 8.47 -11.91
N LEU A 245 -7.24 9.11 -10.75
CA LEU A 245 -6.90 10.53 -10.54
C LEU A 245 -5.46 10.91 -10.95
N GLY A 246 -4.53 9.96 -10.96
CA GLY A 246 -3.15 10.25 -11.39
C GLY A 246 -3.03 10.53 -12.89
N GLN A 247 -3.89 9.98 -13.75
CA GLN A 247 -3.83 10.24 -15.20
C GLN A 247 -4.15 11.69 -15.57
N PRO A 248 -5.26 12.29 -15.10
CA PRO A 248 -5.52 13.71 -15.33
C PRO A 248 -4.41 14.63 -14.79
N VAL A 249 -3.78 14.29 -13.65
CA VAL A 249 -2.63 15.04 -13.12
C VAL A 249 -1.45 14.98 -14.08
N LEU A 250 -1.10 13.80 -14.59
CA LEU A 250 -0.02 13.66 -15.57
C LEU A 250 -0.34 14.40 -16.87
N LYS A 251 -1.58 14.32 -17.34
CA LYS A 251 -2.06 15.06 -18.51
C LYS A 251 -1.96 16.57 -18.28
N ALA A 252 -2.28 17.05 -17.09
CA ALA A 252 -2.16 18.45 -16.72
C ALA A 252 -0.70 18.93 -16.71
N ILE A 253 0.23 18.12 -16.20
CA ILE A 253 1.67 18.42 -16.23
C ILE A 253 2.17 18.45 -17.69
N ALA A 254 1.87 17.41 -18.47
CA ALA A 254 2.35 17.30 -19.85
C ALA A 254 1.85 18.44 -20.76
N ASN A 255 0.60 18.88 -20.58
CA ASN A 255 -0.01 19.92 -21.40
C ASN A 255 -0.05 21.30 -20.73
N GLN A 256 0.56 21.44 -19.55
CA GLN A 256 0.56 22.68 -18.75
C GLN A 256 -0.86 23.19 -18.41
N TYR A 257 -1.83 22.28 -18.21
CA TYR A 257 -3.20 22.63 -17.79
C TYR A 257 -3.28 22.84 -16.28
N PHE A 258 -2.94 24.04 -15.83
CA PHE A 258 -2.88 24.40 -14.41
C PHE A 258 -4.16 24.03 -13.63
N THR A 259 -5.34 24.49 -14.08
CA THR A 259 -6.61 24.26 -13.37
C THR A 259 -6.96 22.78 -13.26
N LEU A 260 -6.75 22.01 -14.33
CA LEU A 260 -6.98 20.56 -14.33
C LEU A 260 -6.08 19.88 -13.30
N GLY A 261 -4.80 20.27 -13.26
CA GLY A 261 -3.83 19.73 -12.30
C GLY A 261 -4.21 20.04 -10.86
N ILE A 262 -4.64 21.27 -10.57
CA ILE A 262 -5.08 21.69 -9.23
C ILE A 262 -6.32 20.93 -8.78
N PHE A 263 -7.36 20.82 -9.61
CA PHE A 263 -8.59 20.11 -9.23
C PHE A 263 -8.32 18.62 -8.97
N ASN A 264 -7.50 17.97 -9.80
CA ASN A 264 -7.12 16.57 -9.58
C ASN A 264 -6.22 16.37 -8.38
N GLY A 265 -5.28 17.29 -8.13
CA GLY A 265 -4.48 17.29 -6.91
C GLY A 265 -5.35 17.44 -5.65
N LEU A 266 -6.31 18.37 -5.67
CA LEU A 266 -7.24 18.59 -4.55
C LEU A 266 -8.17 17.39 -4.33
N ALA A 267 -8.61 16.70 -5.37
CA ALA A 267 -9.36 15.45 -5.24
C ALA A 267 -8.54 14.36 -4.56
N ILE A 268 -7.26 14.16 -4.98
CA ILE A 268 -6.35 13.21 -4.32
C ILE A 268 -6.18 13.57 -2.84
N VAL A 269 -5.97 14.85 -2.52
CA VAL A 269 -5.86 15.32 -1.13
C VAL A 269 -7.15 15.09 -0.36
N GLY A 270 -8.32 15.35 -0.95
CA GLY A 270 -9.61 15.11 -0.34
C GLY A 270 -9.81 13.64 0.05
N ILE A 271 -9.48 12.73 -0.86
CA ILE A 271 -9.50 11.29 -0.58
C ILE A 271 -8.48 10.90 0.49
N ALA A 272 -7.27 11.45 0.44
CA ALA A 272 -6.25 11.20 1.47
C ALA A 272 -6.73 11.65 2.86
N ILE A 273 -7.37 12.82 2.96
CA ILE A 273 -7.97 13.31 4.21
C ILE A 273 -9.09 12.38 4.67
N ILE A 274 -9.96 11.90 3.77
CA ILE A 274 -11.02 10.94 4.15
C ILE A 274 -10.40 9.68 4.76
N PHE A 275 -9.45 9.06 4.06
CA PHE A 275 -8.78 7.85 4.55
C PHE A 275 -8.07 8.09 5.89
N ASP A 276 -7.27 9.15 6.00
CA ASP A 276 -6.52 9.47 7.20
C ASP A 276 -7.44 9.72 8.41
N ARG A 277 -8.46 10.56 8.25
CA ARG A 277 -9.38 10.91 9.34
C ARG A 277 -10.18 9.71 9.83
N VAL A 278 -10.69 8.88 8.90
CA VAL A 278 -11.44 7.67 9.26
C VAL A 278 -10.54 6.65 9.96
N SER A 279 -9.33 6.43 9.43
CA SER A 279 -8.38 5.45 9.97
C SER A 279 -7.83 5.87 11.35
N GLN A 280 -7.45 7.13 11.52
CA GLN A 280 -7.00 7.65 12.83
C GLN A 280 -8.11 7.63 13.88
N ALA A 281 -9.34 8.01 13.51
CA ALA A 281 -10.46 8.00 14.44
C ALA A 281 -10.78 6.56 14.91
N TYR A 282 -10.68 5.59 14.00
CA TYR A 282 -10.80 4.18 14.35
C TYR A 282 -9.68 3.72 15.30
N GLY A 283 -8.42 4.04 15.00
CA GLY A 283 -7.27 3.69 15.84
C GLY A 283 -7.36 4.26 17.27
N LYS A 284 -7.73 5.54 17.42
CA LYS A 284 -7.91 6.19 18.73
C LYS A 284 -9.00 5.54 19.57
N ARG A 285 -10.08 5.06 18.93
CA ARG A 285 -11.18 4.38 19.63
C ARG A 285 -10.75 3.04 20.20
N LEU A 286 -9.96 2.28 19.45
CA LEU A 286 -9.40 1.01 19.94
C LEU A 286 -8.50 1.22 21.17
N GLN A 287 -7.72 2.30 21.18
CA GLN A 287 -6.88 2.65 22.33
C GLN A 287 -7.71 3.04 23.56
N LYS A 288 -8.73 3.90 23.39
CA LYS A 288 -9.60 4.35 24.49
C LYS A 288 -10.38 3.20 25.16
N HIS A 289 -10.83 2.21 24.37
CA HIS A 289 -11.50 1.03 24.93
C HIS A 289 -10.58 0.18 25.81
N ARG A 290 -9.26 0.20 25.59
CA ARG A 290 -8.28 -0.53 26.42
C ARG A 290 -7.96 0.18 27.72
N GLU A 291 -7.83 1.50 27.71
CA GLU A 291 -7.61 2.29 28.94
C GLU A 291 -8.74 2.12 29.96
N ILE A 292 -9.97 1.93 29.50
CA ILE A 292 -11.16 1.74 30.36
C ILE A 292 -11.28 0.30 30.90
N VAL A 293 -10.69 -0.69 30.22
CA VAL A 293 -10.76 -2.12 30.64
C VAL A 293 -9.61 -2.50 31.58
N HIS A 294 -8.55 -1.68 31.65
CA HIS A 294 -7.36 -1.92 32.48
C HIS A 294 -7.12 -0.86 33.57
N GLY A 295 -8.02 0.12 33.72
CA GLY A 295 -8.05 1.03 34.87
C GLY A 295 -9.14 0.61 35.86
#